data_AF-A0A9R1PK87-F1
#
_entry.id   AF-A0A9R1PK87-F1
#
_cell.length_a   1.000
_cell.length_b   1.000
_cell.length_c   1.000
_cell.angle_alpha   90.00
_cell.angle_beta   90.00
_cell.angle_gamma   90.00
#
_symmetry.space_group_name_H-M   'P 1'
#
loop_
_entity.id
_entity.type
_entity.pdbx_description
1 polymer ?
#
loop_
_entity_poly.entity_id
_entity_poly.type
_entity_poly.pdbx_seq_one_letter_code
_entity_poly.pdbx_strand_id
1 'polypeptide(L)'
;MAPSASDVLRLDGNGNPRTLRLLASLVEAESRRFAAAASEPAENDLVRAFRGGATPAVPIAEFLERLQRCNYLFDGAVYVLAAAYLALFMRSPAALEAGIVVEPATAHRLVSVAVLLGAKFSSPRYFERRVESFQICSGESIRSTELCPLELLFLRALDYRVFIADEEFRRFFRILERRPAPARSMACAAKKRKAEEEVEPRRVRACQLAARYGISGFNRS
;
A
#
# COMPACT_ATOMS: atom_id res chain seq x y z
N MET A 1 17.74 -2.20 23.41
CA MET A 1 16.87 -3.39 23.35
C MET A 1 16.11 -3.34 22.04
N ALA A 2 16.34 -4.29 21.14
CA ALA A 2 15.53 -4.40 19.92
C ALA A 2 14.12 -4.85 20.31
N PRO A 3 13.04 -4.27 19.74
CA PRO A 3 11.70 -4.79 19.96
C PRO A 3 11.67 -6.25 19.50
N SER A 4 11.09 -7.11 20.32
CA SER A 4 10.89 -8.52 19.97
C SER A 4 9.82 -8.61 18.88
N ALA A 5 9.86 -9.63 18.01
CA ALA A 5 8.82 -9.87 17.00
C ALA A 5 7.40 -10.00 17.58
N SER A 6 7.26 -10.10 18.91
CA SER A 6 5.97 -10.04 19.62
C SER A 6 5.39 -8.62 19.68
N ASP A 7 6.21 -7.57 19.66
CA ASP A 7 5.77 -6.20 19.95
C ASP A 7 4.98 -5.52 18.83
N VAL A 8 5.09 -6.01 17.59
CA VAL A 8 4.42 -5.42 16.43
C VAL A 8 3.08 -6.09 16.12
N LEU A 9 2.90 -7.35 16.52
CA LEU A 9 1.58 -7.99 16.57
C LEU A 9 0.76 -7.59 17.80
N ARG A 10 1.38 -6.93 18.80
CA ARG A 10 0.67 -6.41 19.96
C ARG A 10 -0.33 -5.32 19.56
N LEU A 11 -1.46 -5.34 20.25
CA LEU A 11 -2.43 -4.26 20.19
C LEU A 11 -1.82 -3.01 20.84
N ASP A 12 -2.15 -1.85 20.28
CA ASP A 12 -1.86 -0.57 20.90
C ASP A 12 -2.88 -0.24 22.01
N GLY A 13 -2.73 0.94 22.62
CA GLY A 13 -3.63 1.39 23.69
C GLY A 13 -5.10 1.53 23.28
N ASN A 14 -5.40 1.50 21.97
CA ASN A 14 -6.75 1.55 21.43
C ASN A 14 -7.26 0.17 21.00
N GLY A 15 -6.52 -0.91 21.27
CA GLY A 15 -6.89 -2.26 20.87
C GLY A 15 -6.62 -2.56 19.38
N ASN A 16 -5.86 -1.72 18.66
CA ASN A 16 -5.55 -1.93 17.24
C ASN A 16 -4.18 -2.59 17.06
N PRO A 17 -3.98 -3.51 16.09
CA PRO A 17 -2.66 -4.06 15.80
C PRO A 17 -1.68 -2.95 15.39
N ARG A 18 -0.47 -2.91 15.95
CA ARG A 18 0.51 -1.87 15.56
C ARG A 18 0.89 -1.94 14.08
N THR A 19 0.85 -3.12 13.46
CA THR A 19 1.06 -3.31 12.01
C THR A 19 0.12 -2.47 11.16
N LEU A 20 -1.11 -2.22 11.62
CA LEU A 20 -2.09 -1.34 10.97
C LEU A 20 -1.51 0.08 10.81
N ARG A 21 -1.05 0.67 11.92
CA ARG A 21 -0.51 2.04 11.92
C ARG A 21 0.79 2.14 11.13
N LEU A 22 1.62 1.10 11.17
CA LEU A 22 2.86 1.04 10.39
C LEU A 22 2.55 1.00 8.89
N LEU A 23 1.63 0.15 8.45
CA LEU A 23 1.17 0.11 7.06
C LEU A 23 0.59 1.46 6.63
N ALA A 24 -0.31 2.04 7.43
CA ALA A 24 -0.90 3.34 7.15
C ALA A 24 0.17 4.42 6.95
N SER A 25 1.13 4.50 7.87
CA SER A 25 2.21 5.50 7.80
C SER A 25 3.07 5.35 6.53
N LEU A 26 3.30 4.12 6.08
CA LEU A 26 4.05 3.82 4.85
C LEU A 26 3.26 4.27 3.62
N VAL A 27 1.98 3.89 3.54
CA VAL A 27 1.10 4.26 2.43
C VAL A 27 0.94 5.78 2.34
N GLU A 28 0.75 6.46 3.47
CA GLU A 28 0.64 7.92 3.51
C GLU A 28 1.94 8.63 3.13
N ALA A 29 3.09 8.08 3.53
CA ALA A 29 4.38 8.65 3.16
C ALA A 29 4.62 8.56 1.65
N GLU A 30 4.31 7.43 1.02
CA GLU A 30 4.40 7.28 -0.43
C GLU A 30 3.33 8.12 -1.15
N SER A 31 2.10 8.14 -0.64
CA SER A 31 1.01 8.99 -1.15
C SER A 31 1.42 10.47 -1.21
N ARG A 32 2.03 11.01 -0.15
CA ARG A 32 2.55 12.38 -0.15
C ARG A 32 3.68 12.59 -1.14
N ARG A 33 4.56 11.60 -1.32
CA ARG A 33 5.69 11.68 -2.26
C ARG A 33 5.21 11.78 -3.71
N PHE A 34 4.14 11.08 -4.05
CA PHE A 34 3.56 11.06 -5.38
C PHE A 34 2.31 11.97 -5.52
N ALA A 35 2.12 12.93 -4.61
CA ALA A 35 0.93 13.79 -4.63
C ALA A 35 0.71 14.54 -5.95
N ALA A 36 1.78 14.95 -6.63
CA ALA A 36 1.69 15.64 -7.91
C ALA A 36 1.11 14.75 -9.03
N ALA A 37 1.30 13.43 -8.97
CA ALA A 37 0.79 12.52 -9.98
C ALA A 37 -0.75 12.44 -9.98
N ALA A 38 -1.41 12.78 -8.87
CA ALA A 38 -2.87 12.75 -8.76
C ALA A 38 -3.57 13.75 -9.68
N SER A 39 -2.87 14.79 -10.15
CA SER A 39 -3.39 15.78 -11.10
C SER A 39 -3.16 15.41 -12.56
N GLU A 40 -2.34 14.39 -12.83
CA GLU A 40 -2.08 13.91 -14.19
C GLU A 40 -3.31 13.16 -14.74
N PRO A 41 -3.59 13.18 -16.05
CA PRO A 41 -4.69 12.44 -16.63
C PRO A 41 -4.51 10.92 -16.47
N ALA A 42 -5.61 10.20 -16.21
CA ALA A 42 -5.62 8.73 -16.12
C ALA A 42 -5.74 8.12 -17.53
N GLU A 43 -4.61 8.03 -18.23
CA GLU A 43 -4.56 7.49 -19.60
C GLU A 43 -4.79 5.97 -19.65
N ASN A 44 -4.40 5.24 -18.60
CA ASN A 44 -4.55 3.80 -18.51
C ASN A 44 -5.79 3.40 -17.67
N ASP A 45 -6.53 2.38 -18.11
CA ASP A 45 -7.73 1.89 -17.43
C ASP A 45 -7.46 1.35 -16.02
N LEU A 46 -6.29 0.75 -15.77
CA LEU A 46 -5.87 0.31 -14.45
C LEU A 46 -5.71 1.49 -13.49
N VAL A 47 -5.04 2.56 -13.95
CA VAL A 47 -4.89 3.79 -13.17
C VAL A 47 -6.26 4.42 -12.91
N ARG A 48 -7.13 4.48 -13.92
CA ARG A 48 -8.48 5.01 -13.77
C ARG A 48 -9.31 4.21 -12.76
N ALA A 49 -9.23 2.88 -12.79
CA ALA A 49 -9.93 2.01 -11.86
C ALA A 49 -9.48 2.27 -10.41
N PHE A 50 -8.18 2.33 -10.16
CA PHE A 50 -7.65 2.55 -8.80
C PHE A 50 -7.77 4.01 -8.32
N ARG A 51 -7.83 5.01 -9.20
CA ARG A 51 -8.22 6.38 -8.83
C ARG A 51 -9.70 6.50 -8.49
N GLY A 52 -10.53 5.71 -9.17
CA GLY A 52 -11.99 5.71 -9.01
C GLY A 52 -12.61 7.08 -9.19
N GLY A 53 -13.78 7.29 -8.57
CA GLY A 53 -14.52 8.54 -8.63
C GLY A 53 -14.04 9.56 -7.59
N ALA A 54 -14.59 9.47 -6.38
CA ALA A 54 -14.20 10.32 -5.26
C ALA A 54 -13.00 9.71 -4.51
N THR A 55 -12.05 10.57 -4.11
CA THR A 55 -10.97 10.20 -3.20
C THR A 55 -11.46 10.32 -1.76
N PRO A 56 -11.33 9.28 -0.91
CA PRO A 56 -11.74 9.39 0.48
C PRO A 56 -10.97 10.50 1.21
N ALA A 57 -11.69 11.40 1.89
CA ALA A 57 -11.10 12.52 2.62
C ALA A 57 -10.47 12.10 3.97
N VAL A 58 -10.86 10.93 4.49
CA VAL A 58 -10.35 10.37 5.73
C VAL A 58 -8.89 9.93 5.57
N PRO A 59 -7.97 10.22 6.52
CA PRO A 59 -6.61 9.71 6.48
C PRO A 59 -6.56 8.18 6.42
N ILE A 60 -5.52 7.60 5.81
CA ILE A 60 -5.41 6.14 5.66
C ILE A 60 -5.37 5.46 7.03
N ALA A 61 -4.66 6.05 8.00
CA ALA A 61 -4.61 5.51 9.36
C ALA A 61 -6.01 5.42 9.98
N GLU A 62 -6.78 6.51 9.92
CA GLU A 62 -8.13 6.54 10.47
C GLU A 62 -9.08 5.60 9.72
N PHE A 63 -8.96 5.52 8.39
CA PHE A 63 -9.72 4.57 7.56
C PHE A 63 -9.48 3.12 7.98
N LEU A 64 -8.20 2.72 8.13
CA LEU A 64 -7.86 1.37 8.56
C LEU A 64 -8.28 1.09 10.01
N GLU A 65 -8.21 2.08 10.90
CA GLU A 65 -8.72 1.94 12.28
C GLU A 65 -10.25 1.74 12.30
N ARG A 66 -11.00 2.48 11.47
CA ARG A 66 -12.45 2.25 11.30
C ARG A 66 -12.72 0.84 10.81
N LEU A 67 -11.96 0.37 9.81
CA LEU A 67 -12.06 -1.00 9.30
C LEU A 67 -11.78 -2.03 10.40
N GLN A 68 -10.73 -1.85 11.21
CA GLN A 68 -10.41 -2.74 12.33
C GLN A 68 -11.57 -2.81 13.32
N ARG A 69 -12.18 -1.67 13.68
CA ARG A 69 -13.36 -1.63 14.57
C ARG A 69 -14.57 -2.33 13.97
N CYS A 70 -14.84 -2.18 12.68
CA CYS A 70 -15.94 -2.89 12.03
C CYS A 70 -15.67 -4.40 11.91
N ASN A 71 -14.40 -4.80 11.88
CA ASN A 71 -14.01 -6.15 11.50
C ASN A 71 -13.51 -7.04 12.65
N TYR A 72 -13.12 -6.50 13.81
CA TYR A 72 -12.65 -7.12 15.09
C TYR A 72 -11.77 -8.39 15.05
N LEU A 73 -11.46 -8.93 13.87
CA LEU A 73 -10.96 -10.28 13.63
C LEU A 73 -9.75 -10.26 12.67
N PHE A 74 -9.34 -9.07 12.24
CA PHE A 74 -8.06 -8.91 11.57
C PHE A 74 -6.98 -8.93 12.64
N ASP A 75 -6.17 -9.99 12.60
CA ASP A 75 -4.94 -10.03 13.35
C ASP A 75 -3.89 -9.10 12.72
N GLY A 76 -2.77 -8.91 13.42
CA GLY A 76 -1.69 -8.09 12.88
C GLY A 76 -1.09 -8.61 11.58
N ALA A 77 -1.23 -9.91 11.28
CA ALA A 77 -0.65 -10.54 10.09
C ALA A 77 -1.38 -10.13 8.80
N VAL A 78 -2.69 -9.85 8.87
CA VAL A 78 -3.46 -9.26 7.76
C VAL A 78 -2.76 -8.02 7.19
N TYR A 79 -2.30 -7.13 8.06
CA TYR A 79 -1.64 -5.88 7.64
C TYR A 79 -0.21 -6.09 7.12
N VAL A 80 0.47 -7.15 7.57
CA VAL A 80 1.78 -7.55 7.02
C VAL A 80 1.62 -8.09 5.61
N LEU A 81 0.63 -8.95 5.39
CA LEU A 81 0.31 -9.49 4.06
C LEU A 81 -0.18 -8.40 3.12
N ALA A 82 -0.99 -7.46 3.62
CA ALA A 82 -1.40 -6.29 2.84
C ALA A 82 -0.18 -5.48 2.37
N ALA A 83 0.82 -5.25 3.24
CA ALA A 83 2.07 -4.61 2.84
C ALA A 83 2.82 -5.41 1.76
N ALA A 84 2.87 -6.73 1.91
CA ALA A 84 3.50 -7.63 0.94
C ALA A 84 2.81 -7.58 -0.43
N TYR A 85 1.49 -7.76 -0.46
CA TYR A 85 0.68 -7.73 -1.68
C TYR A 85 0.73 -6.37 -2.36
N LEU A 86 0.66 -5.27 -1.61
CA LEU A 86 0.83 -3.94 -2.17
C LEU A 86 2.22 -3.80 -2.81
N ALA A 87 3.28 -4.19 -2.10
CA ALA A 87 4.64 -4.12 -2.65
C ALA A 87 4.83 -5.01 -3.89
N LEU A 88 4.21 -6.19 -3.94
CA LEU A 88 4.25 -7.07 -5.11
C LEU A 88 3.47 -6.47 -6.29
N PHE A 89 2.27 -5.95 -6.03
CA PHE A 89 1.46 -5.29 -7.05
C PHE A 89 2.20 -4.11 -7.67
N MET A 90 2.79 -3.22 -6.86
CA MET A 90 3.57 -2.08 -7.35
C MET A 90 4.81 -2.49 -8.18
N ARG A 91 5.28 -3.74 -8.06
CA ARG A 91 6.40 -4.30 -8.84
C ARG A 91 5.94 -5.15 -10.02
N SER A 92 4.64 -5.39 -10.18
CA SER A 92 4.13 -6.17 -11.29
C SER A 92 4.37 -5.46 -12.63
N PRO A 93 4.58 -6.20 -13.74
CA PRO A 93 4.67 -5.62 -15.07
C PRO A 93 3.46 -4.73 -15.39
N ALA A 94 2.24 -5.20 -15.05
CA ALA A 94 1.00 -4.46 -15.26
C ALA A 94 0.99 -3.10 -14.56
N ALA A 95 1.42 -3.04 -13.30
CA ALA A 95 1.51 -1.78 -12.56
C ALA A 95 2.58 -0.84 -13.13
N LEU A 96 3.76 -1.38 -13.46
CA LEU A 96 4.87 -0.61 -14.00
C LEU A 96 4.56 -0.03 -15.39
N GLU A 97 3.94 -0.83 -16.27
CA GLU A 97 3.52 -0.42 -17.61
C GLU A 97 2.39 0.61 -17.55
N ALA A 98 1.42 0.43 -16.65
CA ALA A 98 0.34 1.39 -16.44
C ALA A 98 0.81 2.69 -15.77
N GLY A 99 2.02 2.71 -15.18
CA GLY A 99 2.53 3.86 -14.42
C GLY A 99 1.77 4.11 -13.13
N ILE A 100 1.16 3.08 -12.53
CA ILE A 100 0.41 3.24 -11.28
C ILE A 100 1.38 3.54 -10.13
N VAL A 101 1.00 4.49 -9.28
CA VAL A 101 1.75 4.87 -8.08
C VAL A 101 0.79 4.92 -6.89
N VAL A 102 1.34 4.82 -5.67
CA VAL A 102 0.59 5.09 -4.45
C VAL A 102 0.54 6.61 -4.28
N GLU A 103 -0.51 7.24 -4.79
CA GLU A 103 -0.79 8.68 -4.73
C GLU A 103 -2.12 8.90 -3.98
N PRO A 104 -2.51 10.14 -3.63
CA PRO A 104 -3.73 10.38 -2.86
C PRO A 104 -4.99 9.75 -3.45
N ALA A 105 -5.15 9.80 -4.77
CA ALA A 105 -6.33 9.26 -5.45
C ALA A 105 -6.39 7.71 -5.50
N THR A 106 -5.23 7.03 -5.49
CA THR A 106 -5.16 5.56 -5.58
C THR A 106 -4.99 4.87 -4.23
N ALA A 107 -4.43 5.57 -3.24
CA ALA A 107 -3.95 4.98 -1.99
C ALA A 107 -5.02 4.19 -1.25
N HIS A 108 -6.22 4.76 -1.06
CA HIS A 108 -7.29 4.08 -0.32
C HIS A 108 -7.79 2.83 -1.04
N ARG A 109 -7.92 2.83 -2.37
CA ARG A 109 -8.37 1.66 -3.12
C ARG A 109 -7.31 0.57 -3.15
N LEU A 110 -6.04 0.95 -3.37
CA LEU A 110 -4.92 0.02 -3.33
C LEU A 110 -4.79 -0.65 -1.96
N VAL A 111 -4.82 0.13 -0.87
CA VAL A 111 -4.73 -0.44 0.49
C VAL A 111 -5.97 -1.25 0.83
N SER A 112 -7.16 -0.85 0.36
CA SER A 112 -8.40 -1.61 0.59
C SER A 112 -8.30 -3.00 0.00
N VAL A 113 -7.89 -3.12 -1.27
CA VAL A 113 -7.73 -4.42 -1.92
C VAL A 113 -6.62 -5.23 -1.27
N ALA A 114 -5.49 -4.60 -0.93
CA ALA A 114 -4.39 -5.31 -0.26
C ALA A 114 -4.81 -5.89 1.11
N VAL A 115 -5.56 -5.13 1.90
CA VAL A 115 -6.13 -5.58 3.19
C VAL A 115 -7.19 -6.65 2.97
N LEU A 116 -8.04 -6.51 1.96
CA LEU A 116 -9.04 -7.51 1.58
C LEU A 116 -8.37 -8.86 1.28
N LEU A 117 -7.32 -8.87 0.45
CA LEU A 117 -6.55 -10.08 0.13
C LEU A 117 -5.82 -10.64 1.35
N GLY A 118 -5.20 -9.76 2.16
CA GLY A 118 -4.57 -10.15 3.42
C GLY A 118 -5.54 -10.92 4.31
N ALA A 119 -6.75 -10.37 4.53
CA ALA A 119 -7.78 -11.01 5.32
C ALA A 119 -8.30 -12.31 4.68
N LYS A 120 -8.53 -12.31 3.37
CA LYS A 120 -9.07 -13.45 2.62
C LYS A 120 -8.16 -14.68 2.67
N PHE A 121 -6.83 -14.47 2.60
CA PHE A 121 -5.86 -15.56 2.55
C PHE A 121 -5.22 -15.91 3.89
N SER A 122 -5.38 -15.11 4.94
CA SER A 122 -4.78 -15.38 6.25
C SER A 122 -5.77 -15.59 7.38
N SER A 123 -6.99 -15.08 7.25
CA SER A 123 -7.98 -15.18 8.32
C SER A 123 -8.95 -16.33 8.05
N PRO A 124 -8.96 -17.39 8.89
CA PRO A 124 -9.98 -18.44 8.79
C PRO A 124 -11.40 -17.91 9.08
N ARG A 125 -11.54 -16.65 9.51
CA ARG A 125 -12.80 -15.96 9.81
C ARG A 125 -13.18 -14.91 8.76
N TYR A 126 -12.59 -14.94 7.58
CA TYR A 126 -13.02 -14.06 6.50
C TYR A 126 -14.47 -14.40 6.10
N PHE A 127 -15.35 -13.40 6.15
CA PHE A 127 -16.77 -13.53 5.81
C PHE A 127 -17.08 -12.51 4.70
N GLU A 128 -17.90 -12.89 3.72
CA GLU A 128 -18.23 -12.07 2.55
C GLU A 128 -18.88 -10.71 2.91
N ARG A 129 -19.52 -10.59 4.09
CA ARG A 129 -20.12 -9.33 4.59
C ARG A 129 -19.12 -8.21 4.92
N ARG A 130 -17.80 -8.45 4.77
CA ARG A 130 -16.75 -7.47 5.11
C ARG A 130 -16.53 -6.43 4.02
N VAL A 131 -16.99 -6.66 2.79
CA VAL A 131 -16.84 -5.73 1.66
C VAL A 131 -17.59 -4.41 1.92
N GLU A 132 -18.78 -4.47 2.54
CA GLU A 132 -19.59 -3.30 2.91
C GLU A 132 -18.89 -2.39 3.92
N SER A 133 -18.04 -2.95 4.79
CA SER A 133 -17.30 -2.15 5.79
C SER A 133 -16.35 -1.14 5.13
N PHE A 134 -15.77 -1.46 3.98
CA PHE A 134 -14.88 -0.55 3.26
C PHE A 134 -15.64 0.68 2.73
N GLN A 135 -16.89 0.48 2.30
CA GLN A 135 -17.75 1.57 1.85
C GLN A 135 -18.06 2.53 3.00
N ILE A 136 -18.56 2.00 4.11
CA ILE A 136 -18.89 2.79 5.31
C ILE A 136 -17.64 3.51 5.85
N CYS A 137 -16.51 2.79 5.96
CA CYS A 137 -15.29 3.36 6.53
C CYS A 137 -14.66 4.45 5.65
N SER A 138 -14.84 4.37 4.32
CA SER A 138 -14.37 5.37 3.37
C SER A 138 -15.30 6.59 3.24
N GLY A 139 -16.45 6.58 3.93
CA GLY A 139 -17.48 7.62 3.77
C GLY A 139 -18.11 7.57 2.38
N GLU A 140 -18.47 6.37 1.92
CA GLU A 140 -19.13 6.11 0.63
C GLU A 140 -18.28 6.40 -0.62
N SER A 141 -17.02 6.79 -0.45
CA SER A 141 -16.11 7.14 -1.56
C SER A 141 -15.60 5.90 -2.31
N ILE A 142 -15.50 4.75 -1.63
CA ILE A 142 -15.22 3.44 -2.24
C ILE A 142 -16.49 2.62 -2.18
N ARG A 143 -17.10 2.29 -3.33
CA ARG A 143 -18.32 1.48 -3.32
C ARG A 143 -18.01 0.00 -3.10
N SER A 144 -18.87 -0.70 -2.39
CA SER A 144 -18.77 -2.17 -2.25
C SER A 144 -18.77 -2.87 -3.61
N THR A 145 -19.55 -2.34 -4.57
CA THR A 145 -19.66 -2.86 -5.93
C THR A 145 -18.40 -2.70 -6.78
N GLU A 146 -17.49 -1.76 -6.45
CA GLU A 146 -16.21 -1.63 -7.16
C GLU A 146 -15.09 -2.48 -6.57
N LEU A 147 -15.22 -2.99 -5.35
CA LEU A 147 -14.15 -3.77 -4.70
C LEU A 147 -13.87 -5.11 -5.38
N CYS A 148 -14.88 -5.86 -5.79
CA CYS A 148 -14.67 -7.14 -6.49
C CYS A 148 -13.94 -6.96 -7.85
N PRO A 149 -14.34 -6.00 -8.72
CA PRO A 149 -13.55 -5.68 -9.91
C PRO A 149 -12.11 -5.26 -9.61
N LEU A 150 -11.89 -4.43 -8.58
CA LEU A 150 -10.54 -4.00 -8.18
C LEU A 150 -9.70 -5.16 -7.65
N GLU A 151 -10.30 -6.06 -6.88
CA GLU A 151 -9.67 -7.31 -6.41
C GLU A 151 -9.19 -8.14 -7.61
N LEU A 152 -10.04 -8.33 -8.61
CA LEU A 152 -9.70 -9.09 -9.80
C LEU A 152 -8.54 -8.46 -10.60
N LEU A 153 -8.53 -7.14 -10.76
CA LEU A 153 -7.43 -6.42 -11.41
C LEU A 153 -6.12 -6.59 -10.63
N PHE A 154 -6.19 -6.51 -9.30
CA PHE A 154 -5.04 -6.69 -8.42
C PHE A 154 -4.48 -8.13 -8.52
N LEU A 155 -5.35 -9.13 -8.47
CA LEU A 155 -4.97 -10.54 -8.60
C LEU A 155 -4.37 -10.86 -9.97
N ARG A 156 -4.93 -10.30 -11.05
CA ARG A 156 -4.38 -10.44 -12.41
C ARG A 156 -2.99 -9.82 -12.51
N ALA A 157 -2.78 -8.64 -11.90
CA ALA A 157 -1.45 -8.02 -11.86
C ALA A 157 -0.42 -8.88 -11.08
N LEU A 158 -0.88 -9.67 -10.10
CA LEU A 158 -0.05 -10.64 -9.39
C LEU A 158 0.09 -12.00 -10.11
N ASP A 159 -0.49 -12.19 -11.29
CA ASP A 159 -0.56 -13.51 -11.96
C ASP A 159 -1.19 -14.58 -11.03
N TYR A 160 -2.12 -14.16 -10.16
CA TYR A 160 -2.72 -14.98 -9.10
C TYR A 160 -1.71 -15.63 -8.12
N ARG A 161 -0.44 -15.19 -8.11
CA ARG A 161 0.61 -15.67 -7.21
C ARG A 161 0.51 -14.95 -5.86
N VAL A 162 -0.42 -15.42 -5.04
CA VAL A 162 -0.71 -14.84 -3.71
C VAL A 162 -0.05 -15.60 -2.57
N PHE A 163 0.63 -16.71 -2.83
CA PHE A 163 1.35 -17.42 -1.77
C PHE A 163 2.56 -16.60 -1.31
N ILE A 164 2.58 -16.25 -0.01
CA ILE A 164 3.71 -15.58 0.64
C ILE A 164 4.35 -16.59 1.58
N ALA A 165 5.60 -16.96 1.30
CA ALA A 165 6.37 -17.86 2.16
C ALA A 165 6.71 -17.20 3.51
N ASP A 166 6.97 -18.01 4.54
CA ASP A 166 7.28 -17.55 5.89
C ASP A 166 8.47 -16.58 5.94
N GLU A 167 9.52 -16.84 5.15
CA GLU A 167 10.71 -15.99 5.06
C GLU A 167 10.35 -14.60 4.52
N GLU A 168 9.47 -14.55 3.51
CA GLU A 168 9.02 -13.30 2.90
C GLU A 168 8.05 -12.56 3.82
N PHE A 169 7.14 -13.28 4.49
CA PHE A 169 6.29 -12.71 5.53
C PHE A 169 7.12 -12.05 6.63
N ARG A 170 8.12 -12.77 7.19
CA ARG A 170 9.05 -12.23 8.21
C ARG A 170 9.86 -11.05 7.69
N ARG A 171 10.17 -11.00 6.39
CA ARG A 171 10.83 -9.85 5.78
C ARG A 171 9.93 -8.61 5.79
N PHE A 172 8.69 -8.74 5.31
CA PHE A 172 7.73 -7.62 5.32
C PHE A 172 7.37 -7.18 6.74
N PHE A 173 7.26 -8.14 7.65
CA PHE A 173 7.10 -7.86 9.07
C PHE A 173 8.22 -6.94 9.56
N ARG A 174 9.50 -7.31 9.38
CA ARG A 174 10.66 -6.49 9.75
C ARG A 174 10.71 -5.13 9.04
N ILE A 175 10.24 -5.04 7.80
CA ILE A 175 10.13 -3.76 7.08
C ILE A 175 9.14 -2.84 7.79
N LEU A 176 7.98 -3.35 8.20
CA LEU A 176 7.01 -2.58 8.96
C LEU A 176 7.55 -2.20 10.35
N GLU A 177 8.29 -3.08 11.03
CA GLU A 177 8.90 -2.76 12.33
C GLU A 177 9.89 -1.57 12.25
N ARG A 178 10.59 -1.44 11.12
CA ARG A 178 11.48 -0.32 10.84
C ARG A 178 10.63 0.90 10.50
N ARG A 179 10.20 1.65 11.52
CA ARG A 179 9.52 2.95 11.40
C ARG A 179 10.09 3.76 10.21
N PRO A 180 9.25 4.43 9.40
CA PRO A 180 9.77 5.42 8.47
C PRO A 180 10.55 6.46 9.29
N ALA A 181 11.86 6.58 9.03
CA ALA A 181 12.67 7.62 9.65
C ALA A 181 12.01 8.97 9.34
N PRO A 182 11.85 9.88 10.33
CA PRO A 182 11.37 11.22 10.04
C PRO A 182 12.26 11.82 8.95
N ALA A 183 11.63 12.39 7.92
CA ALA A 183 12.33 12.99 6.80
C ALA A 183 13.39 13.96 7.35
N ARG A 184 14.67 13.60 7.20
CA ARG A 184 15.75 14.57 7.40
C ARG A 184 15.52 15.65 6.35
N SER A 185 15.14 16.84 6.80
CA SER A 185 15.23 18.06 6.03
C SER A 185 16.66 18.19 5.53
N MET A 186 16.91 17.82 4.28
CA MET A 186 18.11 18.24 3.56
C MET A 186 17.80 19.60 2.94
N ALA A 187 17.59 20.59 3.80
CA ALA A 187 17.82 21.97 3.43
C ALA A 187 19.32 22.25 3.53
N CYS A 188 19.82 22.97 2.53
CA CYS A 188 21.13 23.61 2.36
C CYS A 188 22.13 22.95 1.39
N ALA A 189 22.40 23.77 0.37
CA ALA A 189 23.56 23.83 -0.51
C ALA A 189 23.49 23.10 -1.86
N ALA A 190 22.69 23.62 -2.78
CA ALA A 190 23.01 23.55 -4.21
C ALA A 190 23.11 24.96 -4.78
N LYS A 191 24.35 25.38 -5.06
CA LYS A 191 24.69 26.60 -5.78
C LYS A 191 24.09 26.57 -7.18
N LYS A 192 23.50 27.72 -7.54
CA LYS A 192 23.04 28.15 -8.86
C LYS A 192 24.06 27.88 -9.97
N ARG A 193 23.70 27.04 -10.96
CA ARG A 193 24.17 27.13 -12.37
C ARG A 193 23.04 26.70 -13.31
N LYS A 194 22.91 27.44 -14.41
CA LYS A 194 21.88 27.35 -15.47
C LYS A 194 22.26 26.33 -16.55
N ALA A 195 21.25 25.95 -17.34
CA ALA A 195 21.26 25.27 -18.66
C ALA A 195 21.70 23.79 -18.61
N GLU A 196 21.09 22.82 -19.29
CA GLU A 196 20.33 22.81 -20.55
C GLU A 196 19.33 21.62 -20.57
N GLU A 197 18.44 21.65 -21.55
CA GLU A 197 17.35 20.72 -21.85
C GLU A 197 17.85 19.40 -22.45
N GLU A 198 17.54 18.26 -21.83
CA GLU A 198 17.45 16.96 -22.51
C GLU A 198 16.30 16.12 -21.90
N VAL A 199 15.45 15.62 -22.80
CA VAL A 199 14.27 14.79 -22.54
C VAL A 199 14.73 13.34 -22.35
N GLU A 200 14.69 12.87 -21.10
CA GLU A 200 15.05 11.48 -20.75
C GLU A 200 13.81 10.75 -20.16
N PRO A 201 13.55 9.48 -20.52
CA PRO A 201 12.20 8.92 -20.46
C PRO A 201 11.73 8.56 -19.04
N ARG A 202 10.40 8.63 -18.84
CA ARG A 202 9.58 8.36 -17.65
C ARG A 202 9.80 6.99 -16.94
N ARG A 203 10.73 6.14 -17.39
CA ARG A 203 10.96 4.78 -16.86
C ARG A 203 11.75 4.71 -15.55
N VAL A 204 12.43 5.77 -15.12
CA VAL A 204 13.42 5.69 -14.02
C VAL A 204 12.82 5.99 -12.63
N ARG A 205 11.58 6.50 -12.52
CA ARG A 205 11.05 7.00 -11.23
C ARG A 205 10.24 5.99 -10.40
N ALA A 206 9.86 4.85 -10.95
CA ALA A 206 9.09 3.81 -10.24
C ALA A 206 9.94 2.92 -9.30
N CYS A 207 11.28 2.95 -9.40
CA CYS A 207 12.17 2.03 -8.66
C CYS A 207 12.49 2.43 -7.20
N GLN A 208 11.82 3.43 -6.62
CA GLN A 208 12.27 4.01 -5.35
C GLN A 208 11.82 3.25 -4.08
N LEU A 209 10.93 2.25 -4.22
CA LEU A 209 10.59 1.34 -3.13
C LEU A 209 11.71 0.29 -2.89
N ALA A 210 12.31 -0.22 -3.98
CA ALA A 210 13.30 -1.31 -3.92
C ALA A 210 14.68 -0.85 -3.40
N ALA A 211 15.12 0.35 -3.80
CA ALA A 211 16.40 0.90 -3.36
C ALA A 211 16.44 1.24 -1.87
N ARG A 212 15.26 1.51 -1.24
CA ARG A 212 15.18 1.93 0.17
C ARG A 212 15.00 0.78 1.16
N TYR A 213 14.47 -0.36 0.72
CA TYR A 213 14.22 -1.53 1.57
C TYR A 213 15.11 -2.75 1.25
N GLY A 214 16.15 -2.59 0.43
CA GLY A 214 17.14 -3.64 0.19
C GLY A 214 16.55 -4.90 -0.41
N ILE A 215 15.76 -4.77 -1.48
CA ILE A 215 15.25 -5.89 -2.26
C ILE A 215 16.15 -6.10 -3.48
N SER A 216 17.38 -6.58 -3.25
CA SER A 216 18.15 -7.27 -4.28
C SER A 216 17.91 -8.77 -4.13
N GLY A 217 17.51 -9.43 -5.22
CA GLY A 217 17.43 -10.88 -5.29
C GLY A 217 16.05 -11.39 -5.68
N PHE A 218 15.70 -11.19 -6.95
CA PHE A 218 14.90 -12.18 -7.65
C PHE A 218 15.42 -12.25 -9.08
N ASN A 219 16.45 -13.08 -9.27
CA ASN A 219 16.90 -13.49 -10.58
C ASN A 219 16.82 -15.02 -10.61
N ARG A 220 15.93 -15.52 -11.48
CA ARG A 220 15.83 -16.87 -12.05
C ARG A 220 15.62 -18.05 -11.10
N SER A 221 14.50 -18.76 -11.29
CA SER A 221 14.45 -20.05 -12.01
C SER A 221 13.04 -20.28 -12.53
#